data_AF-A0A4Y3G0C6-F1
#
_entry.id   AF-A0A4Y3G0C6-F1
#
_cell.length_a   1.000
_cell.length_b   1.000
_cell.length_c   1.000
_cell.angle_alpha   90.00
_cell.angle_beta   90.00
_cell.angle_gamma   90.00
#
_symmetry.space_group_name_H-M   'P 1'
#
loop_
_entity.id
_entity.type
_entity.pdbx_description
1 polymer ?
#
loop_
_entity_poly.entity_id
_entity_poly.type
_entity_poly.pdbx_seq_one_letter_code
_entity_poly.pdbx_strand_id
1 'polypeptide(L)'
;MDSVLCPACSSSGVLLDFHVHTIPYFGEVMESILVCKDCNYRHVDVQILENKKPCRYILEVSGEEDMSVRVVRSSMGRIVIPELGVKISPGGDSQGFISNIEGVLDRVSKAVRTAMHWSDDEKKKMKAEIILGRIDDIKDGKEKVTVIIEDTSGNSAIISDRTLEEKI
;
A
#
# COMPACT_ATOMS: atom_id res chain seq x y z
N MET A 1 3.74 -23.98 -25.59
CA MET A 1 4.04 -23.45 -24.25
C MET A 1 5.00 -22.31 -24.50
N ASP A 2 4.51 -21.08 -24.48
CA ASP A 2 5.35 -19.93 -24.78
C ASP A 2 6.43 -19.81 -23.69
N SER A 3 7.69 -19.77 -24.12
CA SER A 3 8.82 -19.56 -23.21
C SER A 3 8.70 -18.16 -22.63
N VAL A 4 8.63 -18.05 -21.30
CA VAL A 4 8.76 -16.76 -20.62
C VAL A 4 10.10 -16.15 -21.03
N LEU A 5 10.09 -14.90 -21.49
CA LEU A 5 11.32 -14.17 -21.83
C LEU A 5 11.65 -13.20 -20.70
N CYS A 6 12.94 -12.95 -20.51
CA CYS A 6 13.40 -11.95 -19.56
C CYS A 6 12.86 -10.57 -19.99
N PRO A 7 12.13 -9.83 -19.14
CA PRO A 7 11.60 -8.53 -19.50
C PRO A 7 12.69 -7.46 -19.70
N ALA A 8 13.92 -7.72 -19.21
CA ALA A 8 15.04 -6.79 -19.31
C ALA A 8 15.92 -7.03 -20.55
N CYS A 9 16.14 -8.28 -20.97
CA CYS A 9 17.06 -8.61 -22.08
C CYS A 9 16.46 -9.52 -23.16
N SER A 10 15.19 -9.90 -23.02
CA SER A 10 14.46 -10.80 -23.94
C SER A 10 15.05 -12.20 -24.10
N SER A 11 16.01 -12.59 -23.25
CA SER A 11 16.56 -13.94 -23.25
C SER A 11 15.55 -14.96 -22.71
N SER A 12 15.61 -16.18 -23.24
CA SER A 12 14.89 -17.36 -22.73
C SER A 12 15.55 -18.02 -21.52
N GLY A 13 16.73 -17.54 -21.09
CA GLY A 13 17.48 -18.04 -19.92
C GLY A 13 16.88 -17.66 -18.56
N VAL A 14 15.55 -17.72 -18.43
CA VAL A 14 14.83 -17.40 -17.19
C VAL A 14 14.55 -18.66 -16.37
N LEU A 15 14.76 -18.55 -15.06
CA LEU A 15 14.25 -19.48 -14.06
C LEU A 15 13.05 -18.85 -13.39
N LEU A 16 12.01 -19.64 -13.20
CA LEU A 16 10.80 -19.25 -12.47
C LEU A 16 10.60 -20.27 -11.35
N ASP A 17 10.57 -19.80 -10.11
CA ASP A 17 10.30 -20.59 -8.92
C ASP A 17 9.06 -20.07 -8.20
N PHE A 18 8.35 -20.97 -7.53
CA PHE A 18 7.10 -20.66 -6.82
C PHE A 18 7.13 -21.27 -5.44
N HIS A 19 6.83 -20.45 -4.43
CA HIS A 19 6.70 -20.89 -3.05
C HIS A 19 5.36 -20.44 -2.49
N VAL A 20 4.67 -21.35 -1.80
CA VAL A 20 3.45 -21.01 -1.06
C VAL A 20 3.83 -20.81 0.40
N HIS A 21 3.44 -19.67 0.95
CA HIS A 21 3.68 -19.29 2.33
C HIS A 21 2.35 -18.95 3.01
N THR A 22 2.29 -19.12 4.33
CA THR A 22 1.17 -18.58 5.12
C THR A 22 1.66 -17.35 5.87
N ILE A 23 1.13 -16.17 5.54
CA ILE A 23 1.49 -14.90 6.18
C ILE A 23 0.33 -14.46 7.09
N PRO A 24 0.60 -13.99 8.32
CA PRO A 24 -0.43 -13.41 9.18
C PRO A 24 -1.28 -12.38 8.44
N TYR A 25 -2.60 -12.40 8.67
CA TYR A 25 -3.61 -11.55 8.04
C TYR A 25 -3.85 -11.80 6.54
N PHE A 26 -2.82 -12.12 5.75
CA PHE A 26 -2.96 -12.41 4.32
C PHE A 26 -3.34 -13.87 4.01
N GLY A 27 -3.18 -14.79 4.96
CA GLY A 27 -3.48 -16.21 4.74
C GLY A 27 -2.44 -16.84 3.80
N GLU A 28 -2.89 -17.69 2.88
CA GLU A 28 -2.02 -18.28 1.88
C GLU A 28 -1.63 -17.27 0.79
N VAL A 29 -0.32 -17.14 0.56
CA VAL A 29 0.25 -16.30 -0.48
C VAL A 29 1.21 -17.12 -1.34
N MET A 30 1.27 -16.80 -2.62
CA MET A 30 2.24 -17.34 -3.57
C MET A 30 3.32 -16.30 -3.85
N GLU A 31 4.56 -16.65 -3.50
CA GLU A 31 5.76 -15.94 -3.90
C GLU A 31 6.24 -16.51 -5.25
N SER A 32 6.39 -15.64 -6.25
CA SER A 32 6.94 -15.97 -7.56
C SER A 32 8.29 -15.31 -7.73
N ILE A 33 9.35 -16.09 -8.00
CA ILE A 33 10.71 -15.58 -8.17
C ILE A 33 11.15 -15.84 -9.61
N LEU A 34 11.41 -14.77 -10.36
CA LEU A 34 12.00 -14.83 -11.69
C LEU A 34 13.46 -14.40 -11.62
N VAL A 35 14.37 -15.23 -12.14
CA VAL A 35 15.81 -14.91 -12.28
C VAL A 35 16.29 -15.18 -13.69
N CYS A 36 16.86 -14.18 -14.36
CA CYS A 36 17.53 -14.36 -15.65
C CYS A 36 19.01 -14.69 -15.45
N LYS A 37 19.47 -15.80 -16.01
CA LYS A 37 20.88 -16.24 -15.93
C LYS A 37 21.83 -15.40 -16.78
N ASP A 38 21.31 -14.70 -17.79
CA ASP A 38 22.15 -13.98 -18.77
C ASP A 38 22.40 -12.52 -18.38
N CYS A 39 21.43 -11.84 -17.77
CA CYS A 39 21.56 -10.43 -17.36
C CYS A 39 21.38 -10.19 -15.85
N ASN A 40 21.20 -11.25 -15.06
CA ASN A 40 20.95 -11.19 -13.61
C ASN A 40 19.70 -10.39 -13.19
N TYR A 41 18.76 -10.16 -14.12
CA TYR A 41 17.46 -9.59 -13.76
C TYR A 41 16.77 -10.50 -12.75
N ARG A 42 16.30 -9.91 -11.65
CA ARG A 42 15.57 -10.60 -10.59
C ARG A 42 14.27 -9.86 -10.30
N HIS A 43 13.15 -10.58 -10.32
CA HIS A 43 11.85 -10.08 -9.94
C HIS A 43 11.22 -11.01 -8.92
N VAL A 44 10.60 -10.44 -7.89
CA VAL A 44 9.83 -11.19 -6.89
C VAL A 44 8.47 -10.54 -6.80
N ASP A 45 7.44 -11.35 -6.91
CA ASP A 45 6.05 -10.93 -6.73
C ASP A 45 5.35 -11.81 -5.69
N VAL A 46 4.45 -11.20 -4.92
CA VAL A 46 3.68 -11.90 -3.88
C VAL A 46 2.20 -11.69 -4.14
N GLN A 47 1.50 -12.78 -4.41
CA GLN A 47 0.06 -12.79 -4.67
C GLN A 47 -0.70 -13.48 -3.53
N ILE A 48 -1.75 -12.85 -3.02
CA ILE A 48 -2.67 -13.47 -2.07
C ILE A 48 -3.57 -14.46 -2.85
N LEU A 49 -3.66 -15.70 -2.38
CA LEU A 49 -4.41 -16.76 -3.07
C LEU A 49 -5.91 -16.74 -2.75
N GLU A 50 -6.28 -16.13 -1.63
CA GLU A 50 -7.68 -15.92 -1.26
C GLU A 50 -8.30 -14.75 -2.03
N ASN A 51 -9.50 -14.97 -2.57
CA ASN A 51 -10.35 -13.90 -3.06
C ASN A 51 -11.51 -13.68 -2.09
N LYS A 52 -11.64 -12.45 -1.58
CA LYS A 52 -12.72 -12.05 -0.68
C LYS A 52 -13.64 -11.07 -1.39
N LYS A 53 -14.75 -10.73 -0.73
CA LYS A 53 -15.65 -9.70 -1.25
C LYS A 53 -14.97 -8.34 -1.13
N PRO A 54 -15.17 -7.42 -2.08
CA PRO A 54 -14.67 -6.06 -1.94
C PRO A 54 -15.13 -5.44 -0.63
N CYS A 55 -14.22 -4.70 0.00
CA CYS A 55 -14.42 -4.15 1.33
C CYS A 55 -13.93 -2.70 1.41
N ARG A 56 -14.52 -1.93 2.32
CA ARG A 56 -14.02 -0.63 2.75
C ARG A 56 -13.91 -0.63 4.27
N TYR A 57 -12.74 -0.31 4.79
CA TYR A 57 -12.50 -0.08 6.21
C TYR A 57 -12.33 1.40 6.48
N ILE A 58 -12.96 1.90 7.55
CA ILE A 58 -12.96 3.30 7.95
C ILE A 58 -12.56 3.38 9.42
N LEU A 59 -11.56 4.19 9.73
CA LEU A 59 -11.15 4.48 11.10
C LEU A 59 -10.99 5.98 11.31
N GLU A 60 -11.66 6.54 12.32
CA GLU A 60 -11.31 7.86 12.85
C GLU A 60 -10.07 7.72 13.74
N VAL A 61 -8.99 8.38 13.32
CA VAL A 61 -7.74 8.53 14.07
C VAL A 61 -7.86 9.80 14.89
N SER A 62 -7.88 9.66 16.21
CA SER A 62 -8.23 10.77 17.11
C SER A 62 -7.17 11.13 18.15
N GLY A 63 -6.07 10.38 18.21
CA GLY A 63 -5.01 10.56 19.19
C GLY A 63 -3.73 9.78 18.84
N GLU A 64 -2.67 10.00 19.59
CA GLU A 64 -1.36 9.37 19.39
C GLU A 64 -1.42 7.84 19.58
N GLU A 65 -2.29 7.35 20.45
CA GLU A 65 -2.50 5.92 20.70
C GLU A 65 -2.90 5.15 19.43
N ASP A 66 -3.59 5.83 18.51
CA ASP A 66 -4.08 5.26 17.27
C ASP A 66 -2.98 5.01 16.24
N MET A 67 -1.82 5.65 16.41
CA MET A 67 -0.64 5.43 15.55
C MET A 67 -0.23 3.95 15.53
N SER A 68 -0.49 3.22 16.62
CA SER A 68 -0.18 1.81 16.78
C SER A 68 -1.22 0.85 16.15
N VAL A 69 -2.40 1.35 15.76
CA VAL A 69 -3.48 0.51 15.19
C VAL A 69 -2.98 -0.17 13.92
N ARG A 70 -3.10 -1.50 13.90
CA ARG A 70 -2.58 -2.36 12.84
C ARG A 70 -3.36 -2.14 11.55
N VAL A 71 -2.63 -1.98 10.45
CA VAL A 71 -3.16 -1.84 9.11
C VAL A 71 -2.61 -2.95 8.22
N VAL A 72 -3.50 -3.63 7.52
CA VAL A 72 -3.20 -4.63 6.52
C VAL A 72 -3.72 -4.08 5.19
N ARG A 73 -2.85 -3.93 4.19
CA ARG A 73 -3.23 -3.42 2.88
C ARG A 73 -2.73 -4.37 1.81
N SER A 74 -3.64 -4.96 1.03
CA SER A 74 -3.29 -5.81 -0.11
C SER A 74 -2.69 -4.99 -1.25
N SER A 75 -2.11 -5.62 -2.28
CA SER A 75 -1.62 -4.94 -3.48
C SER A 75 -2.68 -4.10 -4.19
N MET A 76 -3.98 -4.38 -4.02
CA MET A 76 -5.11 -3.69 -4.66
C MET A 76 -5.76 -2.61 -3.78
N GLY A 77 -5.39 -2.50 -2.50
CA GLY A 77 -6.01 -1.56 -1.57
C GLY A 77 -5.72 -0.09 -1.91
N ARG A 78 -6.73 0.76 -1.99
CA ARG A 78 -6.60 2.21 -2.12
C ARG A 78 -6.68 2.85 -0.73
N ILE A 79 -5.79 3.79 -0.45
CA ILE A 79 -5.79 4.57 0.79
C ILE A 79 -6.41 5.94 0.51
N VAL A 80 -7.35 6.37 1.34
CA VAL A 80 -7.99 7.69 1.27
C VAL A 80 -7.96 8.36 2.64
N ILE A 81 -7.54 9.63 2.67
CA ILE A 81 -7.62 10.50 3.85
C ILE A 81 -8.32 11.79 3.40
N PRO A 82 -9.65 11.87 3.52
CA PRO A 82 -10.45 12.96 2.96
C PRO A 82 -10.03 14.35 3.45
N GLU A 83 -9.72 14.49 4.73
CA GLU A 83 -9.36 15.75 5.38
C GLU A 83 -8.05 16.33 4.84
N LEU A 84 -7.14 15.47 4.37
CA LEU A 84 -5.89 15.85 3.71
C LEU A 84 -6.04 15.97 2.19
N GLY A 85 -7.20 15.60 1.63
CA GLY A 85 -7.40 15.51 0.18
C GLY A 85 -6.53 14.44 -0.49
N VAL A 86 -6.10 13.43 0.27
CA VAL A 86 -5.18 12.39 -0.20
C VAL A 86 -5.97 11.18 -0.69
N LYS A 87 -5.61 10.71 -1.89
CA LYS A 87 -6.10 9.45 -2.47
C LYS A 87 -4.95 8.73 -3.18
N ILE A 88 -4.50 7.62 -2.62
CA ILE A 88 -3.41 6.79 -3.16
C ILE A 88 -4.01 5.51 -3.72
N SER A 89 -3.98 5.35 -5.03
CA SER A 89 -4.45 4.15 -5.72
C SER A 89 -3.28 3.19 -6.01
N PRO A 90 -3.53 1.87 -6.07
CA PRO A 90 -2.51 0.91 -6.50
C PRO A 90 -1.97 1.25 -7.90
N GLY A 91 -0.65 1.16 -8.07
CA GLY A 91 0.03 1.14 -9.37
C GLY A 91 0.46 -0.28 -9.77
N GLY A 92 1.16 -0.41 -10.92
CA GLY A 92 1.63 -1.71 -11.42
C GLY A 92 2.57 -2.45 -10.45
N ASP A 93 3.43 -1.71 -9.75
CA ASP A 93 4.39 -2.28 -8.78
C ASP A 93 3.85 -2.27 -7.33
N SER A 94 2.53 -2.17 -7.16
CA SER A 94 1.94 -2.03 -5.82
C SER A 94 1.97 -3.36 -5.07
N GLN A 95 2.69 -3.39 -3.94
CA GLN A 95 2.81 -4.56 -3.10
C GLN A 95 1.91 -4.47 -1.85
N GLY A 96 1.49 -5.63 -1.35
CA GLY A 96 0.80 -5.72 -0.07
C GLY A 96 1.75 -5.41 1.10
N PHE A 97 1.22 -4.86 2.19
CA PHE A 97 2.00 -4.64 3.41
C PHE A 97 1.16 -4.78 4.68
N ILE A 98 1.85 -5.09 5.78
CA ILE A 98 1.33 -5.07 7.13
C ILE A 98 2.10 -3.99 7.89
N SER A 99 1.39 -3.01 8.44
CA SER A 99 1.94 -1.81 9.08
C SER A 99 1.03 -1.36 10.22
N ASN A 100 1.15 -0.13 10.67
CA ASN A 100 0.20 0.58 11.53
C ASN A 100 -0.22 1.91 10.88
N ILE A 101 -1.08 2.69 11.55
CA ILE A 101 -1.53 4.01 11.08
C ILE A 101 -0.35 4.96 10.87
N GLU A 102 0.62 5.00 11.78
CA GLU A 102 1.84 5.81 11.61
C GLU A 102 2.56 5.49 10.30
N GLY A 103 2.80 4.21 10.03
CA GLY A 103 3.48 3.78 8.83
C GLY A 103 2.64 3.98 7.55
N VAL A 104 1.31 4.09 7.65
CA VAL A 104 0.46 4.54 6.53
C VAL A 104 0.68 6.03 6.28
N LEU A 105 0.66 6.85 7.33
CA LEU A 105 0.92 8.30 7.25
C LEU A 105 2.33 8.58 6.70
N ASP A 106 3.34 7.80 7.08
CA ASP A 106 4.69 7.90 6.51
C ASP A 106 4.74 7.64 5.01
N ARG A 107 4.00 6.61 4.55
CA ARG A 107 3.89 6.29 3.13
C ARG A 107 3.18 7.41 2.37
N VAL A 108 2.15 8.01 2.96
CA VAL A 108 1.49 9.21 2.42
C VAL A 108 2.47 10.37 2.33
N SER A 109 3.18 10.69 3.41
CA SER A 109 4.21 11.73 3.44
C SER A 109 5.27 11.53 2.37
N LYS A 110 5.74 10.29 2.18
CA LYS A 110 6.68 9.96 1.11
C LYS A 110 6.08 10.22 -0.27
N ALA A 111 4.85 9.78 -0.54
CA ALA A 111 4.17 10.02 -1.81
C ALA A 111 3.97 11.52 -2.09
N VAL A 112 3.59 12.30 -1.06
CA VAL A 112 3.44 13.76 -1.15
C VAL A 112 4.78 14.43 -1.45
N ARG A 113 5.87 14.07 -0.76
CA ARG A 113 7.22 14.58 -1.03
C ARG A 113 7.69 14.24 -2.44
N THR A 114 7.43 13.03 -2.92
CA THR A 114 7.72 12.65 -4.30
C THR A 114 6.94 13.54 -5.25
N ALA A 115 5.61 13.64 -5.13
CA ALA A 115 4.79 14.48 -6.00
C ALA A 115 5.23 15.96 -6.01
N MET A 116 5.65 16.48 -4.85
CA MET A 116 6.20 17.82 -4.71
C MET A 116 7.50 18.00 -5.49
N HIS A 117 8.41 17.03 -5.43
CA HIS A 117 9.71 17.08 -6.13
C HIS A 117 9.56 17.08 -7.66
N TRP A 118 8.56 16.36 -8.19
CA TRP A 118 8.28 16.28 -9.63
C TRP A 118 7.43 17.45 -10.17
N SER A 119 7.00 18.38 -9.31
CA SER A 119 6.11 19.48 -9.69
C SER A 119 6.87 20.80 -9.77
N ASP A 120 6.77 21.51 -10.89
CA ASP A 120 7.29 22.89 -11.03
C ASP A 120 6.30 23.97 -10.57
N ASP A 121 5.07 23.58 -10.22
CA ASP A 121 4.03 24.49 -9.73
C ASP A 121 4.21 24.81 -8.23
N GLU A 122 4.64 26.03 -7.93
CA GLU A 122 4.84 26.51 -6.55
C GLU A 122 3.58 26.43 -5.68
N LYS A 123 2.38 26.58 -6.24
CA LYS A 123 1.14 26.42 -5.46
C LYS A 123 0.93 24.97 -5.05
N LYS A 124 1.32 24.00 -5.88
CA LYS A 124 1.28 22.58 -5.53
C LYS A 124 2.32 22.24 -4.47
N LYS A 125 3.53 22.82 -4.55
CA LYS A 125 4.56 22.63 -3.52
C LYS A 125 4.11 23.17 -2.17
N MET A 126 3.58 24.39 -2.11
CA MET A 126 3.05 24.97 -0.86
C MET A 126 1.92 24.11 -0.27
N LYS A 127 1.01 23.59 -1.10
CA LYS A 127 -0.03 22.65 -0.63
C LYS A 127 0.56 21.36 -0.08
N ALA A 128 1.60 20.82 -0.73
CA ALA A 128 2.28 19.62 -0.25
C ALA A 128 2.93 19.85 1.12
N GLU A 129 3.58 20.99 1.33
CA GLU A 129 4.15 21.36 2.65
C GLU A 129 3.07 21.45 3.73
N ILE A 130 1.91 22.06 3.44
CA ILE A 130 0.78 22.11 4.37
C ILE A 130 0.30 20.70 4.73
N ILE A 131 0.17 19.81 3.73
CA ILE A 131 -0.24 18.42 3.98
C ILE A 131 0.78 17.70 4.86
N LEU A 132 2.08 17.90 4.62
CA LEU A 132 3.14 17.29 5.42
C LEU A 132 3.11 17.76 6.88
N GLY A 133 2.93 19.07 7.12
CA GLY A 133 2.79 19.61 8.48
C GLY A 133 1.57 19.05 9.20
N ARG A 134 0.42 18.94 8.51
CA ARG A 134 -0.79 18.32 9.09
C ARG A 134 -0.58 16.85 9.42
N ILE A 135 0.18 16.10 8.62
CA ILE A 135 0.52 14.70 8.95
C ILE A 135 1.31 14.62 10.26
N ASP A 136 2.24 15.54 10.50
CA ASP A 136 2.98 15.60 11.76
C ASP A 136 2.04 15.95 12.93
N ASP A 137 1.12 16.91 12.75
CA ASP A 137 0.11 17.24 13.77
C ASP A 137 -0.84 16.07 14.09
N ILE A 138 -1.22 15.28 13.08
CA ILE A 138 -2.03 14.06 13.26
C ILE A 138 -1.27 13.02 14.08
N LYS A 139 0.02 12.82 13.80
CA LYS A 139 0.86 11.86 14.55
C LYS A 139 1.02 12.27 16.02
N ASP A 140 1.14 13.56 16.27
CA ASP A 140 1.18 14.13 17.61
C ASP A 140 -0.19 14.17 18.32
N GLY A 141 -1.26 13.64 17.67
CA GLY A 141 -2.62 13.62 18.22
C GLY A 141 -3.30 14.99 18.31
N LYS A 142 -2.76 16.01 17.63
CA LYS A 142 -3.27 17.39 17.63
C LYS A 142 -4.40 17.61 16.63
N GLU A 143 -4.48 16.75 15.62
CA GLU A 143 -5.49 16.81 14.56
C GLU A 143 -6.12 15.43 14.34
N LYS A 144 -7.45 15.41 14.15
CA LYS A 144 -8.20 14.18 13.85
C LYS A 144 -8.39 14.01 12.36
N VAL A 145 -8.29 12.78 11.88
CA VAL A 145 -8.56 12.43 10.47
C VAL A 145 -9.21 11.07 10.33
N THR A 146 -9.80 10.84 9.17
CA THR A 146 -10.37 9.55 8.79
C THR A 146 -9.43 8.83 7.84
N VAL A 147 -8.95 7.65 8.23
CA VAL A 147 -8.20 6.75 7.34
C VAL A 147 -9.14 5.71 6.77
N ILE A 148 -9.21 5.66 5.44
CA ILE A 148 -10.06 4.73 4.70
C ILE A 148 -9.19 3.83 3.83
N ILE A 149 -9.47 2.52 3.84
CA ILE A 149 -8.89 1.55 2.91
C ILE A 149 -10.01 0.90 2.11
N GLU A 150 -10.02 1.10 0.80
CA GLU A 150 -10.93 0.44 -0.14
C GLU A 150 -10.18 -0.65 -0.90
N ASP A 151 -10.65 -1.89 -0.89
CA ASP A 151 -9.94 -2.98 -1.54
C ASP A 151 -10.89 -3.85 -2.34
N THR A 152 -10.69 -3.88 -3.66
CA THR A 152 -11.49 -4.67 -4.59
C THR A 152 -11.20 -6.17 -4.50
N SER A 153 -10.05 -6.57 -3.95
CA SER A 153 -9.73 -7.98 -3.69
C SER A 153 -10.25 -8.48 -2.33
N GLY A 154 -10.66 -7.57 -1.45
CA GLY A 154 -11.17 -7.89 -0.12
C GLY A 154 -10.12 -8.29 0.91
N ASN A 155 -8.83 -8.11 0.63
CA ASN A 155 -7.71 -8.65 1.42
C ASN A 155 -7.00 -7.60 2.29
N SER A 156 -7.60 -6.43 2.46
CA SER A 156 -7.11 -5.38 3.37
C SER A 156 -7.92 -5.40 4.67
N ALA A 157 -7.43 -4.73 5.71
CA ALA A 157 -8.10 -4.55 6.99
C ALA A 157 -7.47 -3.42 7.80
N ILE A 158 -8.24 -2.83 8.72
CA ILE A 158 -7.75 -2.02 9.84
C ILE A 158 -8.21 -2.74 11.12
N ILE A 159 -7.27 -3.08 12.00
CA ILE A 159 -7.55 -3.96 13.15
C ILE A 159 -7.79 -3.11 14.41
N SER A 160 -9.04 -2.71 14.61
CA SER A 160 -9.51 -1.98 15.78
C SER A 160 -11.01 -2.23 15.99
N ASP A 161 -11.46 -2.27 17.24
CA ASP A 161 -12.89 -2.39 17.58
C ASP A 161 -13.70 -1.16 17.14
N ARG A 162 -13.02 -0.05 16.87
CA ARG A 162 -13.63 1.21 16.38
C ARG A 162 -13.71 1.26 14.86
N THR A 163 -13.15 0.29 14.15
CA THR A 163 -13.17 0.27 12.68
C THR A 163 -14.56 -0.08 12.17
N LEU A 164 -15.08 0.74 11.24
CA LEU A 164 -16.28 0.43 10.49
C LEU A 164 -15.91 -0.32 9.21
N GLU A 165 -16.60 -1.43 8.93
CA GLU A 165 -16.45 -2.21 7.70
C GLU A 165 -17.72 -2.08 6.85
N GLU A 166 -17.53 -1.64 5.60
CA GLU A 166 -18.58 -1.55 4.59
C GLU A 166 -18.28 -2.51 3.43
N LYS A 167 -19.33 -3.08 2.82
CA LYS A 167 -19.23 -3.82 1.56
C LYS A 167 -19.37 -2.83 0.41
N ILE A 168 -18.51 -2.95 -0.61
CA ILE A 168 -18.49 -2.05 -1.78
C ILE A 168 -18.58 -2.80 -3.10
#